data_AF-A0A1X7UMA5-F1
#
_entry.id   AF-A0A1X7UMA5-F1
#
_cell.length_a   1.000
_cell.length_b   1.000
_cell.length_c   1.000
_cell.angle_alpha   90.00
_cell.angle_beta   90.00
_cell.angle_gamma   90.00
#
_symmetry.space_group_name_H-M   'P 1'
#
loop_
_entity.id
_entity.type
_entity.pdbx_description
1 polymer ?
#
loop_
_entity_poly.entity_id
_entity_poly.type
_entity_poly.pdbx_seq_one_letter_code
_entity_poly.pdbx_strand_id
1 'polypeptide(L)'
;MKVLIVLVVMVGFLYGIESKTLVTENEMQDESEDSIAADIEKMPAEGFEETEKQLQQAPLDEEEEPTEEAKQEDEAEYETGNKVFGKTTQDYNVPCAVCLSPRKGTKLVIPARVSCPLGWTEEYYGYYMSSYHGHNLNVNPECVDHAPDVINGSETNTNGVLFYFMQVTCGSGLPCGPYITDRAITCVVCTK
;
A
#
# COMPACT_ATOMS: atom_id res chain seq x y z
N MET A 1 -14.29 -19.17 -13.04
CA MET A 1 -13.68 -20.15 -12.12
C MET A 1 -12.19 -20.29 -12.45
N LYS A 2 -11.26 -20.09 -11.50
CA LYS A 2 -9.79 -20.17 -11.74
C LYS A 2 -9.08 -21.05 -10.69
N VAL A 3 -9.71 -22.13 -10.25
CA VAL A 3 -9.20 -23.02 -9.18
C VAL A 3 -8.70 -24.37 -9.72
N LEU A 4 -9.18 -24.82 -10.89
CA LEU A 4 -8.90 -26.17 -11.39
C LEU A 4 -7.48 -26.37 -11.98
N ILE A 5 -6.76 -25.29 -12.31
CA ILE A 5 -5.43 -25.36 -12.94
C ILE A 5 -4.34 -25.81 -11.94
N VAL A 6 -4.47 -25.46 -10.66
CA VAL A 6 -3.45 -25.76 -9.63
C VAL A 6 -3.37 -27.26 -9.32
N LEU A 7 -4.51 -27.96 -9.30
CA LEU A 7 -4.58 -29.39 -8.99
C LEU A 7 -3.86 -30.25 -10.04
N VAL A 8 -3.97 -29.92 -11.33
CA VAL A 8 -3.37 -30.71 -12.41
C VAL A 8 -1.84 -30.66 -12.37
N VAL A 9 -1.26 -29.51 -12.01
CA VAL A 9 0.20 -29.35 -11.89
C VAL A 9 0.77 -30.16 -10.73
N MET A 10 0.07 -30.24 -9.59
CA MET A 10 0.53 -30.99 -8.41
C MET A 10 0.56 -32.50 -8.64
N VAL A 11 -0.39 -33.06 -9.40
CA VAL A 11 -0.43 -34.51 -9.68
C VAL A 11 0.70 -34.93 -10.63
N GLY A 12 1.08 -34.09 -11.59
CA GLY A 12 2.18 -34.38 -12.53
C GLY A 12 3.54 -34.59 -11.85
N PHE A 13 3.83 -33.84 -10.77
CA PHE A 13 5.08 -33.96 -10.03
C PHE A 13 5.21 -35.25 -9.20
N LEU A 14 4.10 -35.89 -8.84
CA LEU A 14 4.12 -37.14 -8.05
C LEU A 14 4.27 -38.42 -8.88
N TYR A 15 4.07 -38.34 -10.20
CA TYR A 15 4.06 -39.51 -11.10
C TYR A 15 5.13 -39.49 -12.21
N GLY A 16 6.08 -38.55 -12.16
CA GLY A 16 7.34 -38.62 -12.92
C GLY A 16 7.20 -38.67 -14.45
N ILE A 17 6.17 -38.02 -15.01
CA ILE A 17 5.90 -38.06 -16.46
C ILE A 17 6.73 -36.99 -17.17
N GLU A 18 7.69 -37.43 -17.99
CA GLU A 18 8.55 -36.55 -18.76
C GLU A 18 7.85 -36.03 -20.04
N SER A 19 7.92 -34.72 -20.26
CA SER A 19 7.67 -33.95 -21.49
C SER A 19 6.88 -34.58 -22.66
N LYS A 20 5.77 -33.92 -23.04
CA LYS A 20 5.68 -33.26 -24.36
C LYS A 20 4.47 -32.34 -24.51
N THR A 21 4.71 -31.20 -25.16
CA THR A 21 3.72 -30.28 -25.70
C THR A 21 2.84 -30.98 -26.74
N LEU A 22 1.52 -30.74 -26.70
CA LEU A 22 0.64 -30.92 -27.85
C LEU A 22 -0.23 -29.67 -28.03
N VAL A 23 -0.13 -29.06 -29.21
CA VAL A 23 -0.95 -27.95 -29.70
C VAL A 23 -2.05 -28.55 -30.60
N THR A 24 -2.96 -27.72 -31.13
CA THR A 24 -4.07 -28.02 -32.07
C THR A 24 -5.35 -28.51 -31.37
N GLU A 25 -6.56 -28.11 -31.77
CA GLU A 25 -6.96 -27.13 -32.80
C GLU A 25 -8.35 -26.52 -32.46
N ASN A 26 -8.86 -25.62 -33.31
CA ASN A 26 -10.17 -24.96 -33.16
C ASN A 26 -11.33 -26.00 -33.11
N GLU A 27 -12.41 -25.79 -32.36
CA GLU A 27 -13.76 -25.36 -32.83
C GLU A 27 -14.80 -25.71 -31.71
N MET A 28 -16.03 -25.16 -31.61
CA MET A 28 -16.78 -24.11 -32.32
C MET A 28 -18.00 -23.63 -31.47
N GLN A 29 -18.43 -22.37 -31.68
CA GLN A 29 -19.73 -21.73 -31.33
C GLN A 29 -20.17 -21.42 -29.88
N ASP A 30 -20.55 -20.15 -29.78
CA ASP A 30 -21.41 -19.44 -28.83
C ASP A 30 -22.88 -19.94 -28.84
N GLU A 31 -23.35 -20.44 -27.69
CA GLU A 31 -24.74 -20.35 -27.18
C GLU A 31 -24.68 -20.51 -25.63
N SER A 32 -25.31 -19.62 -24.83
CA SER A 32 -25.92 -19.89 -23.48
C SER A 32 -26.12 -18.69 -22.51
N GLU A 33 -25.97 -17.41 -22.90
CA GLU A 33 -26.18 -16.29 -21.95
C GLU A 33 -27.61 -16.20 -21.35
N ASP A 34 -28.63 -16.75 -22.01
CA ASP A 34 -30.03 -16.73 -21.53
C ASP A 34 -30.34 -17.69 -20.36
N SER A 35 -29.41 -18.55 -19.94
CA SER A 35 -29.65 -19.54 -18.87
C SER A 35 -29.29 -19.06 -17.45
N ILE A 36 -28.54 -17.96 -17.32
CA ILE A 36 -28.00 -17.50 -16.02
C ILE A 36 -28.95 -16.51 -15.31
N ALA A 37 -29.80 -15.80 -16.07
CA ALA A 37 -30.72 -14.80 -15.52
C ALA A 37 -31.90 -15.40 -14.73
N ALA A 38 -32.27 -16.65 -15.00
CA ALA A 38 -33.49 -17.28 -14.45
C ALA A 38 -33.36 -17.80 -13.01
N ASP A 39 -32.14 -17.98 -12.49
CA ASP A 39 -31.91 -18.54 -11.14
C ASP A 39 -31.82 -17.48 -10.02
N ILE A 40 -31.78 -16.18 -10.36
CA ILE A 40 -31.64 -15.11 -9.36
C ILE A 40 -32.97 -14.80 -8.63
N GLU A 41 -34.13 -14.97 -9.27
CA GLU A 41 -35.44 -14.66 -8.66
C GLU A 41 -35.97 -15.77 -7.71
N LYS A 42 -35.17 -16.78 -7.37
CA LYS A 42 -35.66 -17.98 -6.65
C LYS A 42 -35.02 -18.27 -5.28
N MET A 43 -34.32 -17.31 -4.69
CA MET A 43 -33.79 -17.43 -3.33
C MET A 43 -34.80 -16.90 -2.29
N PRO A 44 -35.29 -17.72 -1.34
CA PRO A 44 -36.20 -17.26 -0.28
C PRO A 44 -35.46 -16.44 0.78
N ALA A 45 -36.07 -15.33 1.20
CA ALA A 45 -35.47 -14.33 2.11
C ALA A 45 -35.62 -14.65 3.61
N GLU A 46 -35.70 -15.93 4.00
CA GLU A 46 -36.05 -16.36 5.37
C GLU A 46 -34.84 -16.67 6.27
N GLY A 47 -33.62 -16.35 5.82
CA GLY A 47 -32.37 -16.68 6.54
C GLY A 47 -31.68 -15.51 7.28
N PHE A 48 -32.19 -14.28 7.19
CA PHE A 48 -31.44 -13.09 7.64
C PHE A 48 -31.67 -12.74 9.13
N GLU A 49 -32.83 -13.09 9.69
CA GLU A 49 -33.26 -12.66 11.03
C GLU A 49 -32.61 -13.49 12.17
N GLU A 50 -32.18 -14.72 11.90
CA GLU A 50 -31.51 -15.57 12.90
C GLU A 50 -30.02 -15.22 13.06
N THR A 51 -29.39 -14.62 12.05
CA THR A 51 -28.00 -14.12 12.12
C THR A 51 -27.82 -12.86 12.97
N GLU A 52 -28.78 -11.92 12.95
CA GLU A 52 -28.69 -10.73 13.81
C GLU A 52 -28.80 -11.09 15.30
N LYS A 53 -29.61 -12.12 15.61
CA LYS A 53 -29.84 -12.59 16.98
C LYS A 53 -28.62 -13.27 17.61
N GLN A 54 -27.76 -13.89 16.79
CA GLN A 54 -26.48 -14.46 17.24
C GLN A 54 -25.46 -13.36 17.57
N LEU A 55 -25.51 -12.20 16.89
CA LEU A 55 -24.56 -11.11 17.11
C LEU A 55 -24.83 -10.34 18.42
N GLN A 56 -26.09 -10.28 18.86
CA GLN A 56 -26.50 -9.59 20.10
C GLN A 56 -26.26 -10.41 21.38
N GLN A 57 -25.80 -11.65 21.27
CA GLN A 57 -25.57 -12.57 22.40
C GLN A 57 -24.09 -12.91 22.63
N ALA A 58 -23.17 -12.21 21.95
CA ALA A 58 -21.77 -12.19 22.36
C ALA A 58 -21.69 -11.60 23.79
N PRO A 59 -20.88 -12.18 24.70
CA PRO A 59 -20.54 -11.50 25.94
C PRO A 59 -20.01 -10.10 25.62
N LEU A 60 -20.41 -9.11 26.41
CA LEU A 60 -19.65 -7.88 26.51
C LEU A 60 -18.36 -8.26 27.21
N ASP A 61 -17.34 -8.63 26.42
CA ASP A 61 -15.97 -8.70 26.90
C ASP A 61 -15.70 -7.34 27.57
N GLU A 62 -15.31 -7.39 28.85
CA GLU A 62 -15.12 -6.18 29.65
C GLU A 62 -14.15 -5.26 28.90
N GLU A 63 -14.55 -4.02 28.63
CA GLU A 63 -13.62 -2.99 28.17
C GLU A 63 -12.59 -2.85 29.30
N GLU A 64 -11.41 -3.49 29.15
CA GLU A 64 -10.25 -3.12 29.94
C GLU A 64 -10.07 -1.62 29.72
N GLU A 65 -10.27 -0.83 30.78
CA GLU A 65 -9.92 0.59 30.78
C GLU A 65 -8.51 0.69 30.21
N PRO A 66 -8.28 1.45 29.12
CA PRO A 66 -6.94 1.64 28.62
C PRO A 66 -6.11 2.22 29.75
N THR A 67 -5.16 1.43 30.25
CA THR A 67 -4.17 1.90 31.22
C THR A 67 -3.58 3.20 30.69
N GLU A 68 -3.41 4.19 31.56
CA GLU A 68 -3.23 5.64 31.29
C GLU A 68 -1.92 6.02 30.55
N GLU A 69 -1.50 5.25 29.55
CA GLU A 69 -0.23 5.33 28.81
C GLU A 69 -0.39 5.01 27.30
N ALA A 70 -1.43 5.54 26.63
CA ALA A 70 -1.47 5.55 25.15
C ALA A 70 -2.42 6.61 24.55
N LYS A 71 -2.47 7.83 25.09
CA LYS A 71 -3.14 8.96 24.42
C LYS A 71 -2.16 9.74 23.53
N GLN A 72 -1.46 9.01 22.66
CA GLN A 72 -0.67 9.60 21.59
C GLN A 72 -1.66 10.10 20.53
N GLU A 73 -1.97 11.39 20.55
CA GLU A 73 -2.59 12.05 19.40
C GLU A 73 -1.49 12.09 18.33
N ASP A 74 -1.49 11.10 17.43
CA ASP A 74 -0.41 10.78 16.46
C ASP A 74 -0.27 11.85 15.35
N GLU A 75 0.05 13.08 15.74
CA GLU A 75 0.47 14.13 14.82
C GLU A 75 1.82 13.75 14.21
N ALA A 76 1.93 13.84 12.88
CA ALA A 76 3.17 13.58 12.17
C ALA A 76 3.93 14.88 11.90
N GLU A 77 5.26 14.87 12.02
CA GLU A 77 6.10 16.07 11.94
C GLU A 77 7.27 15.87 10.97
N TYR A 78 7.66 16.95 10.27
CA TYR A 78 8.83 16.94 9.40
C TYR A 78 10.12 17.28 10.16
N GLU A 79 11.05 16.34 10.20
CA GLU A 79 12.36 16.49 10.84
C GLU A 79 13.45 16.72 9.78
N THR A 80 13.38 17.90 9.14
CA THR A 80 14.10 18.22 7.91
C THR A 80 14.67 19.65 7.88
N GLY A 81 15.60 19.95 8.80
CA GLY A 81 16.34 21.23 8.86
C GLY A 81 17.29 21.54 7.68
N ASN A 82 17.17 20.83 6.55
CA ASN A 82 17.95 21.06 5.34
C ASN A 82 17.11 21.77 4.25
N LYS A 83 17.70 22.08 3.08
CA LYS A 83 17.02 22.79 1.99
C LYS A 83 16.55 21.88 0.83
N VAL A 84 16.40 20.57 1.06
CA VAL A 84 16.00 19.61 0.01
C VAL A 84 14.61 19.95 -0.56
N PHE A 85 13.67 20.38 0.28
CA PHE A 85 12.34 20.84 -0.13
C PHE A 85 12.28 22.30 -0.61
N GLY A 86 13.41 23.00 -0.75
CA GLY A 86 13.47 24.41 -1.15
C GLY A 86 12.96 25.44 -0.12
N LYS A 87 12.17 25.00 0.87
CA LYS A 87 11.74 25.77 2.06
C LYS A 87 12.19 25.07 3.35
N THR A 88 12.05 25.75 4.49
CA THR A 88 12.13 25.08 5.80
C THR A 88 10.82 24.34 6.08
N THR A 89 10.94 23.14 6.61
CA THR A 89 9.83 22.29 7.06
C THR A 89 10.10 21.67 8.43
N GLN A 90 11.28 21.92 9.03
CA GLN A 90 11.61 21.47 10.39
C GLN A 90 10.51 21.87 11.37
N ASP A 91 10.11 20.94 12.24
CA ASP A 91 9.09 21.12 13.29
C ASP A 91 7.70 21.53 12.77
N TYR A 92 7.35 21.27 11.49
CA TYR A 92 5.99 21.45 10.97
C TYR A 92 5.22 20.14 10.93
N ASN A 93 3.94 20.19 11.28
CA ASN A 93 3.03 19.07 11.12
C ASN A 93 2.78 18.75 9.62
N VAL A 94 2.78 17.46 9.32
CA VAL A 94 2.54 16.85 8.01
C VAL A 94 1.04 16.78 7.74
N PRO A 95 0.50 17.54 6.76
CA PRO A 95 -0.90 17.40 6.37
C PRO A 95 -1.12 16.10 5.58
N CYS A 96 -2.30 15.50 5.73
CA CYS A 96 -2.73 14.34 4.95
C CYS A 96 -3.78 14.72 3.91
N ALA A 97 -3.83 13.97 2.81
CA ALA A 97 -4.82 14.14 1.75
C ALA A 97 -5.37 12.77 1.31
N VAL A 98 -6.68 12.70 1.07
CA VAL A 98 -7.36 11.49 0.57
C VAL A 98 -7.96 11.80 -0.80
N CYS A 99 -7.50 11.10 -1.83
CA CYS A 99 -7.91 11.33 -3.22
C CYS A 99 -8.62 10.11 -3.78
N LEU A 100 -9.78 10.33 -4.40
CA LEU A 100 -10.42 9.35 -5.28
C LEU A 100 -9.86 9.54 -6.69
N SER A 101 -9.32 8.48 -7.30
CA SER A 101 -8.87 8.48 -8.69
C SER A 101 -9.75 7.54 -9.53
N PRO A 102 -10.83 8.04 -10.18
CA PRO A 102 -11.75 7.20 -10.91
C PRO A 102 -11.07 6.50 -12.09
N ARG A 103 -11.40 5.21 -12.29
CA ARG A 103 -10.84 4.33 -13.34
C ARG A 103 -9.37 3.94 -13.14
N LYS A 104 -8.73 4.36 -12.04
CA LYS A 104 -7.38 3.94 -11.65
C LYS A 104 -7.46 2.79 -10.65
N GLY A 105 -7.15 1.58 -11.10
CA GLY A 105 -7.31 0.34 -10.33
C GLY A 105 -6.08 -0.07 -9.53
N THR A 106 -4.93 0.59 -9.72
CA THR A 106 -3.68 0.21 -9.02
C THR A 106 -2.83 1.45 -8.73
N LYS A 107 -2.38 1.61 -7.46
CA LYS A 107 -1.28 2.49 -7.02
C LYS A 107 0.03 1.71 -7.11
N LEU A 108 1.08 2.34 -7.60
CA LEU A 108 2.46 1.84 -7.56
C LEU A 108 3.38 2.95 -7.07
N VAL A 109 4.13 2.69 -6.00
CA VAL A 109 5.21 3.58 -5.53
C VAL A 109 6.54 3.00 -5.99
N ILE A 110 7.38 3.81 -6.63
CA ILE A 110 8.70 3.37 -7.11
C ILE A 110 9.79 4.19 -6.44
N PRO A 111 10.57 3.61 -5.51
CA PRO A 111 11.71 4.28 -4.90
C PRO A 111 12.88 4.45 -5.88
N ALA A 112 13.74 5.42 -5.59
CA ALA A 112 14.88 5.84 -6.40
C ALA A 112 14.54 6.24 -7.84
N ARG A 113 13.30 6.68 -8.10
CA ARG A 113 12.85 7.25 -9.38
C ARG A 113 12.10 8.57 -9.17
N VAL A 114 11.95 9.32 -10.25
CA VAL A 114 11.15 10.57 -10.34
C VAL A 114 10.24 10.55 -11.57
N SER A 115 10.05 9.37 -12.18
CA SER A 115 9.23 9.22 -13.38
C SER A 115 8.59 7.83 -13.48
N CYS A 116 7.32 7.81 -13.87
CA CYS A 116 6.57 6.56 -14.02
C CYS A 116 6.97 5.73 -15.26
N PRO A 117 6.74 4.39 -15.26
CA PRO A 117 6.95 3.55 -16.43
C PRO A 117 5.95 3.87 -17.55
N LEU A 118 6.29 3.53 -18.79
CA LEU A 118 5.39 3.74 -19.94
C LEU A 118 4.02 3.09 -19.72
N GLY A 119 2.95 3.85 -20.02
CA GLY A 119 1.57 3.40 -19.85
C GLY A 119 1.08 3.38 -18.40
N TRP A 120 1.74 4.10 -17.50
CA TRP A 120 1.24 4.53 -16.20
C TRP A 120 1.01 6.05 -16.22
N THR A 121 0.09 6.53 -15.38
CA THR A 121 -0.08 7.95 -15.07
C THR A 121 0.80 8.27 -13.86
N GLU A 122 1.48 9.41 -13.90
CA GLU A 122 2.21 9.97 -12.77
C GLU A 122 1.26 10.87 -11.97
N GLU A 123 1.16 10.63 -10.67
CA GLU A 123 0.37 11.49 -9.76
C GLU A 123 1.28 12.56 -9.15
N TYR A 124 2.43 12.14 -8.62
CA TYR A 124 3.48 13.03 -8.12
C TYR A 124 4.82 12.28 -7.97
N TYR A 125 5.90 13.05 -7.78
CA TYR A 125 7.20 12.55 -7.34
C TYR A 125 7.69 13.35 -6.13
N GLY A 126 8.68 12.81 -5.42
CA GLY A 126 9.28 13.46 -4.28
C GLY A 126 10.34 12.61 -3.61
N TYR A 127 10.28 12.50 -2.29
CA TYR A 127 11.28 11.85 -1.46
C TYR A 127 10.69 10.76 -0.57
N TYR A 128 11.44 9.67 -0.45
CA TYR A 128 11.06 8.54 0.39
C TYR A 128 11.49 8.83 1.83
N MET A 129 10.52 8.84 2.75
CA MET A 129 10.71 9.31 4.12
C MET A 129 10.15 8.31 5.14
N SER A 130 10.78 8.24 6.30
CA SER A 130 10.50 7.28 7.37
C SER A 130 11.04 7.81 8.70
N SER A 131 10.87 7.04 9.78
CA SER A 131 11.39 7.36 11.10
C SER A 131 12.92 7.31 11.13
N TYR A 132 13.51 7.97 12.13
CA TYR A 132 14.94 7.82 12.39
C TYR A 132 15.25 6.39 12.87
N HIS A 133 16.33 5.81 12.35
CA HIS A 133 16.70 4.41 12.60
C HIS A 133 17.00 4.05 14.07
N GLY A 134 17.09 5.05 14.97
CA GLY A 134 17.25 4.88 16.41
C GLY A 134 15.97 5.08 17.23
N HIS A 135 14.82 5.33 16.60
CA HIS A 135 13.54 5.49 17.31
C HIS A 135 12.81 4.14 17.47
N ASN A 136 12.12 3.98 18.61
CA ASN A 136 11.30 2.80 18.88
C ASN A 136 10.09 2.73 17.93
N LEU A 137 9.53 3.90 17.57
CA LEU A 137 8.43 4.01 16.62
C LEU A 137 8.95 3.89 15.19
N ASN A 138 8.57 2.80 14.52
CA ASN A 138 8.89 2.57 13.12
C ASN A 138 7.76 3.12 12.24
N VAL A 139 8.05 4.16 11.47
CA VAL A 139 7.15 4.70 10.45
C VAL A 139 7.39 3.96 9.15
N ASN A 140 6.35 3.33 8.60
CA ASN A 140 6.44 2.71 7.27
C ASN A 140 6.89 3.74 6.23
N PRO A 141 7.92 3.46 5.41
CA PRO A 141 8.38 4.39 4.40
C PRO A 141 7.28 4.81 3.42
N GLU A 142 6.99 6.11 3.34
CA GLU A 142 6.03 6.68 2.38
C GLU A 142 6.73 7.66 1.43
N CYS A 143 6.12 7.88 0.27
CA CYS A 143 6.57 8.89 -0.67
C CYS A 143 5.94 10.25 -0.32
N VAL A 144 6.75 11.19 0.16
CA VAL A 144 6.34 12.58 0.40
C VAL A 144 6.62 13.39 -0.86
N ASP A 145 5.72 14.29 -1.24
CA ASP A 145 5.87 15.15 -2.44
C ASP A 145 7.17 15.98 -2.41
N HIS A 146 7.74 16.27 -3.59
CA HIS A 146 8.94 17.10 -3.73
C HIS A 146 8.79 18.54 -3.20
N ALA A 147 7.56 19.04 -3.12
CA ALA A 147 7.17 20.35 -2.63
C ALA A 147 6.05 20.17 -1.58
N PRO A 148 6.37 19.61 -0.40
CA PRO A 148 5.36 19.18 0.57
C PRO A 148 4.56 20.36 1.13
N ASP A 149 3.29 20.16 1.39
CA ASP A 149 2.49 21.09 2.19
C ASP A 149 2.84 21.00 3.68
N VAL A 150 2.51 22.05 4.44
CA VAL A 150 2.71 22.14 5.90
C VAL A 150 1.48 22.79 6.54
N ILE A 151 1.20 22.45 7.80
CA ILE A 151 0.14 23.12 8.55
C ILE A 151 0.67 24.47 9.10
N ASN A 152 0.19 25.58 8.55
CA ASN A 152 0.65 26.91 8.97
C ASN A 152 0.35 27.16 10.46
N GLY A 153 1.38 27.57 11.22
CA GLY A 153 1.28 27.80 12.67
C GLY A 153 1.53 26.57 13.54
N SER A 154 1.79 25.40 12.95
CA SER A 154 2.24 24.19 13.66
C SER A 154 3.76 24.11 13.84
N GLU A 155 4.49 25.23 13.73
CA GLU A 155 5.96 25.29 13.78
C GLU A 155 6.43 25.11 15.24
N THR A 156 6.37 23.89 15.75
CA THR A 156 6.58 23.52 17.16
C THR A 156 6.96 22.04 17.26
N ASN A 157 8.09 21.75 17.87
CA ASN A 157 8.58 20.39 18.06
C ASN A 157 7.76 19.67 19.16
N THR A 158 6.81 18.81 18.77
CA THR A 158 5.98 18.00 19.69
C THR A 158 6.54 16.60 19.94
N ASN A 159 7.46 16.12 19.09
CA ASN A 159 8.02 14.76 19.09
C ASN A 159 6.95 13.69 18.81
N GLY A 160 6.12 13.95 17.80
CA GLY A 160 5.11 13.04 17.29
C GLY A 160 5.67 11.95 16.37
N VAL A 161 4.96 11.69 15.26
CA VAL A 161 5.35 10.71 14.25
C VAL A 161 6.34 11.33 13.25
N LEU A 162 7.63 11.19 13.54
CA LEU A 162 8.69 11.95 12.87
C LEU A 162 9.08 11.42 11.48
N PHE A 163 9.06 12.30 10.47
CA PHE A 163 9.47 12.04 9.10
C PHE A 163 10.86 12.61 8.80
N TYR A 164 11.83 11.71 8.62
CA TYR A 164 13.19 11.99 8.15
C TYR A 164 13.38 11.53 6.70
N PHE A 165 14.29 12.18 5.97
CA PHE A 165 14.72 11.69 4.66
C PHE A 165 15.44 10.34 4.78
N MET A 166 14.95 9.32 4.08
CA MET A 166 15.73 8.10 3.89
C MET A 166 16.93 8.42 3.00
N GLN A 167 18.11 7.97 3.44
CA GLN A 167 19.38 8.17 2.76
C GLN A 167 20.04 6.82 2.52
N VAL A 168 20.77 6.70 1.42
CA VAL A 168 21.59 5.51 1.14
C VAL A 168 23.00 5.74 1.67
N THR A 169 23.59 4.72 2.28
CA THR A 169 25.04 4.62 2.47
C THR A 169 25.55 3.44 1.64
N CYS A 170 26.44 3.68 0.69
CA CYS A 170 27.05 2.62 -0.09
C CYS A 170 28.46 2.27 0.42
N GLY A 171 28.96 1.09 0.06
CA GLY A 171 30.23 0.53 0.54
C GLY A 171 30.07 -0.42 1.73
N SER A 172 29.08 -0.20 2.60
CA SER A 172 28.77 -1.05 3.76
C SER A 172 27.83 -2.22 3.43
N GLY A 173 28.09 -2.91 2.32
CA GLY A 173 27.29 -4.06 1.85
C GLY A 173 26.41 -3.77 0.62
N LEU A 174 26.01 -2.51 0.40
CA LEU A 174 25.42 -2.07 -0.87
C LEU A 174 26.55 -1.61 -1.82
N PRO A 175 26.71 -2.23 -3.02
CA PRO A 175 27.66 -1.73 -4.02
C PRO A 175 27.26 -0.33 -4.49
N CYS A 176 28.21 0.61 -4.55
CA CYS A 176 27.89 2.00 -4.87
C CYS A 176 27.19 2.18 -6.22
N GLY A 177 27.77 1.72 -7.34
CA GLY A 177 27.10 1.81 -8.65
C GLY A 177 26.55 3.22 -8.94
N PRO A 178 25.22 3.41 -9.07
CA PRO A 178 24.59 4.74 -9.24
C PRO A 178 24.22 5.45 -7.92
N TYR A 179 24.36 4.78 -6.76
CA TYR A 179 24.02 5.33 -5.46
C TYR A 179 25.09 6.33 -4.98
N ILE A 180 24.63 7.42 -4.38
CA ILE A 180 25.46 8.46 -3.77
C ILE A 180 25.16 8.46 -2.28
N THR A 181 26.19 8.32 -1.46
CA THR A 181 26.06 8.34 0.01
C THR A 181 25.49 9.69 0.49
N ASP A 182 24.67 9.65 1.55
CA ASP A 182 24.02 10.80 2.20
C ASP A 182 23.08 11.59 1.27
N ARG A 183 22.64 10.98 0.16
CA ARG A 183 21.63 11.55 -0.73
C ARG A 183 20.25 11.04 -0.36
N ALA A 184 19.30 11.97 -0.19
CA ALA A 184 17.88 11.65 -0.01
C ALA A 184 17.35 10.80 -1.18
N ILE A 185 16.68 9.69 -0.86
CA ILE A 185 16.09 8.78 -1.83
C ILE A 185 14.87 9.45 -2.44
N THR A 186 14.81 9.55 -3.77
CA THR A 186 13.59 10.04 -4.46
C THR A 186 12.55 8.92 -4.58
N CYS A 187 11.31 9.28 -4.86
CA CYS A 187 10.24 8.35 -5.16
C CYS A 187 9.27 8.94 -6.18
N VAL A 188 8.47 8.10 -6.83
CA VAL A 188 7.36 8.50 -7.69
C VAL A 188 6.14 7.64 -7.41
N VAL A 189 4.96 8.24 -7.40
CA VAL A 189 3.66 7.59 -7.25
C VAL A 189 2.94 7.57 -8.58
N CYS A 190 2.60 6.36 -9.01
CA CYS A 190 2.01 6.07 -10.31
C CYS A 190 0.65 5.38 -10.16
N THR A 191 -0.28 5.65 -11.08
CA THR A 191 -1.54 4.92 -11.17
C THR A 191 -1.81 4.34 -12.56
N LYS A 192 -2.63 3.30 -12.61
CA LYS A 192 -3.08 2.69 -13.86
C LYS A 192 -4.58 2.52 -13.94
#